data_AF-A0A850M8C0-F1
#
_entry.id   AF-A0A850M8C0-F1
#
_cell.length_a   1.000
_cell.length_b   1.000
_cell.length_c   1.000
_cell.angle_alpha   90.00
_cell.angle_beta   90.00
_cell.angle_gamma   90.00
#
_symmetry.space_group_name_H-M   'P 1'
#
loop_
_entity.id
_entity.type
_entity.pdbx_description
1 polymer ?
#
loop_
_entity_poly.entity_id
_entity_poly.type
_entity_poly.pdbx_seq_one_letter_code
_entity_poly.pdbx_strand_id
1 'polypeptide(L)'
;MALEKILGNQFETEVREAFRKILGRSTTDESLFQLDEARLKTLVTHFNPHSSNKLPQDFIVASCDGSGIENLCHYEDNHLQLVDSALVVLDSNTKANQPMKFVDLKCLSSLNDGFLLKVFSFNHDAQDFRESYLDFLESLLSDTDLLEVFWKYYYDTLIWEGNPPEIYSKDSLVQNIGDEIEKYLIFRRPGQSYDIHRDLRNIIELILIRRAVLSDLKIKYVILDGSLTILEPIRGVEKGKPIARPMSDYLLRDICYQAREKNIILVAVSKVHTIPGTLQIAGLASSMGAKDHWFCRIPGHKDKDGELNLTKPRRYIPPELATTYLARFYHLMPVFRIDFDYFWWSQNIRNADPALQRENEIKIFQDLDFMAHEARYYGYPCPPAFAHKDCVITWDDQLIAADRVVEIGKSLGLNERALISPRRYIFE
;
A
#
# COMPACT_ATOMS: atom_id res chain seq x y z
N MET A 1 22.58 -11.81 30.43
CA MET A 1 22.38 -13.01 29.60
C MET A 1 21.90 -12.74 28.16
N ALA A 2 20.69 -12.20 27.90
CA ALA A 2 20.24 -12.01 26.50
C ALA A 2 21.06 -10.94 25.74
N LEU A 3 21.33 -9.80 26.39
CA LEU A 3 22.13 -8.71 25.81
C LEU A 3 23.58 -9.14 25.54
N GLU A 4 24.19 -9.93 26.44
CA GLU A 4 25.56 -10.46 26.27
C GLU A 4 25.67 -11.43 25.08
N LYS A 5 24.60 -12.17 24.76
CA LYS A 5 24.55 -13.02 23.57
C LYS A 5 24.50 -12.19 22.29
N ILE A 6 23.71 -11.10 22.28
CA ILE A 6 23.59 -10.17 21.14
C ILE A 6 24.88 -9.35 20.96
N LEU A 7 25.54 -8.97 22.05
CA LEU A 7 26.80 -8.23 22.01
C LEU A 7 28.04 -9.16 21.89
N GLY A 8 27.82 -10.46 21.75
CA GLY A 8 28.87 -11.47 21.72
C GLY A 8 29.39 -11.77 20.31
N ASN A 9 30.58 -12.38 20.25
CA ASN A 9 31.27 -12.75 19.01
C ASN A 9 30.44 -13.66 18.08
N GLN A 10 29.58 -14.50 18.65
CA GLN A 10 28.72 -15.38 17.86
C GLN A 10 27.71 -14.57 17.04
N PHE A 11 27.01 -13.61 17.67
CA PHE A 11 26.09 -12.72 16.96
C PHE A 11 26.81 -11.94 15.87
N GLU A 12 27.97 -11.37 16.19
CA GLU A 12 28.77 -10.63 15.20
C GLU A 12 29.17 -11.51 14.01
N THR A 13 29.56 -12.77 14.26
CA THR A 13 29.92 -13.72 13.21
C THR A 13 28.74 -14.02 12.30
N GLU A 14 27.57 -14.33 12.87
CA GLU A 14 26.33 -14.60 12.11
C GLU A 14 25.92 -13.38 11.26
N VAL A 15 25.97 -12.16 11.82
CA VAL A 15 25.67 -10.92 11.09
C VAL A 15 26.66 -10.69 9.96
N ARG A 16 27.96 -10.90 10.19
CA ARG A 16 28.99 -10.78 9.15
C ARG A 16 28.78 -11.79 8.02
N GLU A 17 28.41 -13.02 8.34
CA GLU A 17 28.09 -14.03 7.32
C GLU A 17 26.85 -13.66 6.51
N ALA A 18 25.80 -13.15 7.15
CA ALA A 18 24.63 -12.62 6.45
C ALA A 18 25.00 -11.46 5.52
N PHE A 19 25.83 -10.51 5.97
CA PHE A 19 26.32 -9.40 5.14
C PHE A 19 27.20 -9.87 3.98
N ARG A 20 28.05 -10.89 4.15
CA ARG A 20 28.81 -11.48 3.04
C ARG A 20 27.89 -12.07 1.97
N LYS A 21 26.81 -12.76 2.38
CA LYS A 21 25.80 -13.27 1.43
C LYS A 21 25.09 -12.14 0.67
N ILE A 22 24.80 -11.02 1.35
CA ILE A 22 24.21 -9.83 0.71
C ILE A 22 25.18 -9.21 -0.30
N LEU A 23 26.46 -9.05 0.05
CA LEU A 23 27.49 -8.52 -0.85
C LEU A 23 27.67 -9.40 -2.10
N GLY A 24 27.64 -10.72 -1.93
CA GLY A 24 27.69 -11.66 -3.06
C GLY A 24 26.53 -11.45 -4.05
N ARG A 25 25.30 -11.24 -3.56
CA ARG A 25 24.13 -10.93 -4.42
C ARG A 25 24.26 -9.58 -5.12
N SER A 26 24.84 -8.58 -4.45
CA SER A 26 25.08 -7.25 -5.03
C SER A 26 26.01 -7.30 -6.24
N THR A 27 26.97 -8.25 -6.28
CA THR A 27 27.89 -8.42 -7.43
C THR A 27 27.14 -8.92 -8.68
N THR A 28 26.14 -9.80 -8.49
CA THR A 28 25.28 -10.27 -9.57
C THR A 28 24.38 -9.14 -10.09
N ASP A 29 23.74 -8.40 -9.18
CA ASP A 29 22.88 -7.27 -9.56
C ASP A 29 23.70 -6.16 -10.26
N GLU A 30 24.97 -5.95 -9.90
CA GLU A 30 25.87 -5.02 -10.58
C GLU A 30 26.18 -5.46 -12.02
N SER A 31 26.48 -6.74 -12.24
CA SER A 31 26.67 -7.29 -13.59
C SER A 31 25.43 -7.09 -14.46
N LEU A 32 24.23 -7.30 -13.91
CA LEU A 32 22.98 -7.08 -14.62
C LEU A 32 22.72 -5.59 -14.87
N PHE A 33 23.03 -4.73 -13.91
CA PHE A 33 22.92 -3.27 -14.05
C PHE A 33 23.80 -2.76 -15.20
N GLN A 34 25.04 -3.24 -15.34
CA GLN A 34 25.93 -2.84 -16.44
C GLN A 34 25.34 -3.12 -17.82
N LEU A 35 24.58 -4.22 -17.97
CA LEU A 35 23.87 -4.55 -19.21
C LEU A 35 22.74 -3.55 -19.52
N ASP A 36 22.15 -2.94 -18.50
CA ASP A 36 21.04 -2.01 -18.62
C ASP A 36 21.46 -0.53 -18.55
N GLU A 37 22.72 -0.21 -18.22
CA GLU A 37 23.15 1.15 -17.89
C GLU A 37 22.81 2.18 -18.99
N ALA A 38 23.10 1.83 -20.25
CA ALA A 38 22.81 2.71 -21.39
C ALA A 38 21.31 3.00 -21.54
N ARG A 39 20.46 2.01 -21.23
CA ARG A 39 19.01 2.15 -21.27
C ARG A 39 18.50 2.92 -20.05
N LEU A 40 19.04 2.66 -18.86
CA LEU A 40 18.69 3.38 -17.65
C LEU A 40 18.99 4.88 -17.77
N LYS A 41 20.08 5.28 -18.44
CA LYS A 41 20.37 6.69 -18.76
C LYS A 41 19.24 7.40 -19.52
N THR A 42 18.47 6.68 -20.35
CA THR A 42 17.35 7.27 -21.11
C THR A 42 16.04 7.26 -20.33
N LEU A 43 15.94 6.41 -19.31
CA LEU A 43 14.77 6.27 -18.44
C LEU A 43 14.82 7.19 -17.22
N VAL A 44 16.02 7.60 -16.78
CA VAL A 44 16.20 8.62 -15.74
C VAL A 44 15.80 9.99 -16.30
N THR A 45 14.86 10.64 -15.65
CA THR A 45 14.42 12.00 -15.96
C THR A 45 14.64 12.88 -14.73
N HIS A 46 15.41 13.94 -14.92
CA HIS A 46 15.51 15.04 -13.97
C HIS A 46 14.41 16.07 -14.28
N PHE A 47 13.83 16.65 -13.23
CA PHE A 47 12.81 17.68 -13.38
C PHE A 47 13.07 18.83 -12.42
N ASN A 48 12.59 20.03 -12.78
CA ASN A 48 12.58 21.15 -11.86
C ASN A 48 11.30 21.07 -11.02
N PRO A 49 11.36 21.24 -9.69
CA PRO A 49 10.17 21.44 -8.87
C PRO A 49 9.30 22.59 -9.36
N HIS A 50 8.10 22.70 -8.81
CA HIS A 50 7.28 23.90 -9.02
C HIS A 50 8.10 25.15 -8.64
N SER A 51 8.19 26.12 -9.55
CA SER A 51 9.05 27.30 -9.39
C SER A 51 8.65 28.26 -8.27
N SER A 52 7.47 28.03 -7.66
CA SER A 52 6.93 28.84 -6.58
C SER A 52 6.07 27.99 -5.68
N ASN A 53 5.91 28.43 -4.43
CA ASN A 53 4.97 27.85 -3.46
C ASN A 53 3.48 28.02 -3.84
N LYS A 54 3.20 28.44 -5.09
CA LYS A 54 1.87 28.54 -5.67
C LYS A 54 1.74 27.53 -6.79
N LEU A 55 0.85 26.58 -6.59
CA LEU A 55 0.48 25.66 -7.64
C LEU A 55 -0.34 26.41 -8.71
N PRO A 56 -0.25 26.00 -9.99
CA PRO A 56 -1.12 26.52 -11.04
C PRO A 56 -2.61 26.34 -10.68
N GLN A 57 -2.93 25.24 -10.02
CA GLN A 57 -4.26 24.91 -9.53
C GLN A 57 -4.14 24.20 -8.18
N ASP A 58 -4.88 24.70 -7.18
CA ASP A 58 -5.02 24.00 -5.91
C ASP A 58 -5.79 22.70 -6.11
N PHE A 59 -5.39 21.68 -5.36
CA PHE A 59 -6.00 20.37 -5.38
C PHE A 59 -6.17 19.78 -3.98
N ILE A 60 -7.10 18.83 -3.88
CA ILE A 60 -7.33 18.02 -2.69
C ILE A 60 -6.56 16.70 -2.84
N VAL A 61 -5.89 16.28 -1.77
CA VAL A 61 -5.21 14.99 -1.67
C VAL A 61 -5.71 14.23 -0.44
N ALA A 62 -5.89 12.92 -0.57
CA ALA A 62 -6.21 12.03 0.53
C ALA A 62 -5.12 10.97 0.73
N SER A 63 -4.94 10.54 1.97
CA SER A 63 -4.09 9.41 2.31
C SER A 63 -4.58 8.76 3.60
N CYS A 64 -4.25 7.50 3.79
CA CYS A 64 -4.68 6.71 4.91
C CYS A 64 -3.49 5.88 5.40
N ASP A 65 -3.40 5.68 6.70
CA ASP A 65 -2.48 4.72 7.30
C ASP A 65 -3.22 3.94 8.39
N GLY A 66 -2.68 2.78 8.73
CA GLY A 66 -3.26 1.86 9.68
C GLY A 66 -2.27 1.46 10.76
N SER A 67 -2.81 1.16 11.93
CA SER A 67 -2.08 0.70 13.10
C SER A 67 -2.93 -0.37 13.82
N GLY A 68 -2.45 -0.83 14.96
CA GLY A 68 -3.17 -1.81 15.75
C GLY A 68 -2.34 -2.45 16.86
N ILE A 69 -3.02 -3.33 17.59
CA ILE A 69 -2.48 -4.14 18.67
C ILE A 69 -2.77 -5.60 18.32
N GLU A 70 -1.75 -6.33 17.89
CA GLU A 70 -1.87 -7.74 17.47
C GLU A 70 -2.40 -8.63 18.61
N ASN A 71 -1.96 -8.38 19.85
CA ASN A 71 -2.28 -9.22 20.99
C ASN A 71 -2.99 -8.40 22.08
N LEU A 72 -4.12 -7.77 21.76
CA LEU A 72 -4.82 -6.87 22.69
C LEU A 72 -5.21 -7.57 24.00
N CYS A 73 -5.80 -8.77 23.90
CA CYS A 73 -6.15 -9.61 25.03
C CYS A 73 -6.33 -11.06 24.55
N HIS A 74 -6.10 -12.02 25.44
CA HIS A 74 -6.41 -13.42 25.24
C HIS A 74 -7.40 -13.86 26.33
N TYR A 75 -8.40 -14.65 25.94
CA TYR A 75 -9.34 -15.28 26.85
C TYR A 75 -9.53 -16.74 26.44
N GLU A 76 -9.02 -17.66 27.27
CA GLU A 76 -8.97 -19.09 26.93
C GLU A 76 -8.23 -19.32 25.59
N ASP A 77 -8.91 -19.82 24.56
CA ASP A 77 -8.39 -20.03 23.20
C ASP A 77 -8.74 -18.90 22.22
N ASN A 78 -9.36 -17.82 22.71
CA ASN A 78 -9.76 -16.67 21.90
C ASN A 78 -8.71 -15.54 21.97
N HIS A 79 -8.36 -15.04 20.80
CA HIS A 79 -7.46 -13.94 20.56
C HIS A 79 -8.26 -12.69 20.22
N LEU A 80 -7.98 -11.57 20.89
CA LEU A 80 -8.50 -10.26 20.52
C LEU A 80 -7.37 -9.42 19.94
N GLN A 81 -7.65 -8.83 18.78
CA GLN A 81 -6.77 -7.85 18.13
C GLN A 81 -7.51 -6.53 17.97
N LEU A 82 -6.79 -5.41 18.08
CA LEU A 82 -7.31 -4.08 17.79
C LEU A 82 -6.72 -3.61 16.46
N VAL A 83 -7.52 -3.21 15.49
CA VAL A 83 -7.01 -2.55 14.28
C VAL A 83 -7.64 -1.17 14.17
N ASP A 84 -6.82 -0.18 13.83
CA ASP A 84 -7.24 1.20 13.67
C ASP A 84 -6.66 1.83 12.40
N SER A 85 -7.34 2.83 11.87
CA SER A 85 -6.89 3.53 10.67
C SER A 85 -7.41 4.96 10.64
N ALA A 86 -6.57 5.86 10.12
CA ALA A 86 -6.86 7.29 10.02
C ALA A 86 -6.70 7.76 8.57
N LEU A 87 -7.77 8.37 8.05
CA LEU A 87 -7.83 9.05 6.77
C LEU A 87 -7.54 10.54 6.97
N VAL A 88 -6.51 11.03 6.29
CA VAL A 88 -6.19 12.45 6.21
C VAL A 88 -6.54 12.97 4.82
N VAL A 89 -7.28 14.07 4.78
CA VAL A 89 -7.57 14.82 3.55
C VAL A 89 -7.06 16.24 3.69
N LEU A 90 -6.27 16.68 2.71
CA LEU A 90 -5.65 17.99 2.70
C LEU A 90 -6.01 18.75 1.43
N ASP A 91 -6.28 20.04 1.58
CA ASP A 91 -6.29 21.01 0.49
C ASP A 91 -4.92 21.67 0.42
N SER A 92 -4.30 21.67 -0.77
CA SER A 92 -3.06 22.38 -1.05
C SER A 92 -3.12 23.87 -0.68
N ASN A 93 -4.27 24.53 -0.89
CA ASN A 93 -4.60 25.89 -0.45
C ASN A 93 -3.52 26.97 -0.75
N THR A 94 -2.77 26.80 -1.84
CA THR A 94 -1.63 27.65 -2.18
C THR A 94 -2.05 29.00 -2.75
N LYS A 95 -3.22 29.10 -3.41
CA LYS A 95 -3.74 30.39 -3.93
C LYS A 95 -4.02 31.39 -2.81
N ALA A 96 -4.33 30.90 -1.61
CA ALA A 96 -4.49 31.72 -0.41
C ALA A 96 -3.17 32.13 0.25
N ASN A 97 -2.01 31.76 -0.31
CA ASN A 97 -0.67 31.88 0.31
C ASN A 97 -0.59 31.20 1.68
N GLN A 98 -1.26 30.08 1.85
CA GLN A 98 -1.35 29.36 3.12
C GLN A 98 -0.74 27.96 2.97
N PRO A 99 -0.24 27.36 4.07
CA PRO A 99 0.11 25.95 4.07
C PRO A 99 -1.08 25.06 3.72
N MET A 100 -0.79 23.80 3.39
CA MET A 100 -1.82 22.78 3.23
C MET A 100 -2.71 22.72 4.47
N LYS A 101 -4.02 22.59 4.25
CA LYS A 101 -5.03 22.57 5.32
C LYS A 101 -5.78 21.26 5.35
N PHE A 102 -6.03 20.77 6.55
CA PHE A 102 -6.97 19.67 6.77
C PHE A 102 -8.37 20.06 6.33
N VAL A 103 -8.98 19.19 5.54
CA VAL A 103 -10.39 19.28 5.19
C VAL A 103 -11.19 18.66 6.34
N ASP A 104 -12.23 19.37 6.80
CA ASP A 104 -13.12 18.85 7.84
C ASP A 104 -14.02 17.75 7.27
N LEU A 105 -13.84 16.52 7.76
CA LEU A 105 -14.58 15.34 7.32
C LEU A 105 -15.88 15.12 8.10
N LYS A 106 -16.14 15.88 9.18
CA LYS A 106 -17.33 15.71 10.03
C LYS A 106 -18.64 15.92 9.30
N CYS A 107 -18.61 16.76 8.26
CA CYS A 107 -19.78 17.02 7.42
C CYS A 107 -20.04 15.91 6.39
N LEU A 108 -19.16 14.90 6.29
CA LEU A 108 -19.25 13.81 5.32
C LEU A 108 -19.54 12.50 6.06
N SER A 109 -20.83 12.18 6.18
CA SER A 109 -21.30 10.97 6.88
C SER A 109 -20.65 9.68 6.36
N SER A 110 -20.31 9.62 5.08
CA SER A 110 -19.62 8.48 4.45
C SER A 110 -18.19 8.27 4.93
N LEU A 111 -17.55 9.28 5.52
CA LEU A 111 -16.15 9.21 5.99
C LEU A 111 -16.02 9.04 7.50
N ASN A 112 -17.10 9.21 8.26
CA ASN A 112 -17.15 8.97 9.72
C ASN A 112 -15.94 9.59 10.46
N ASP A 113 -15.75 10.90 10.30
CA ASP A 113 -14.64 11.68 10.84
C ASP A 113 -13.23 11.26 10.37
N GLY A 114 -13.14 10.36 9.40
CA GLY A 114 -11.87 9.86 8.88
C GLY A 114 -11.20 8.83 9.79
N PHE A 115 -11.92 8.23 10.74
CA PHE A 115 -11.34 7.25 11.66
C PHE A 115 -12.15 5.95 11.66
N LEU A 116 -11.44 4.82 11.72
CA LEU A 116 -12.04 3.49 11.80
C LEU A 116 -11.29 2.66 12.83
N LEU A 117 -12.00 2.20 13.86
CA LEU A 117 -11.49 1.34 14.92
C LEU A 117 -12.34 0.07 14.98
N LYS A 118 -11.69 -1.09 14.96
CA LYS A 118 -12.38 -2.38 15.11
C LYS A 118 -11.57 -3.32 16.01
N VAL A 119 -12.30 -4.11 16.79
CA VAL A 119 -11.74 -5.26 17.50
C VAL A 119 -12.12 -6.51 16.71
N PHE A 120 -11.13 -7.35 16.44
CA PHE A 120 -11.32 -8.64 15.80
C PHE A 120 -11.04 -9.74 16.82
N SER A 121 -11.99 -10.65 16.99
CA SER A 121 -11.83 -11.84 17.83
C SER A 121 -11.79 -13.09 16.99
N PHE A 122 -10.90 -14.02 17.30
CA PHE A 122 -10.86 -15.33 16.66
C PHE A 122 -10.25 -16.38 17.58
N ASN A 123 -10.52 -17.65 17.30
CA ASN A 123 -9.84 -18.78 17.92
C ASN A 123 -9.02 -19.55 16.86
N HIS A 124 -8.34 -20.62 17.28
CA HIS A 124 -7.55 -21.44 16.36
C HIS A 124 -8.36 -22.49 15.58
N ASP A 125 -9.67 -22.58 15.79
CA ASP A 125 -10.55 -23.39 14.96
C ASP A 125 -10.71 -22.73 13.59
N ALA A 126 -10.55 -23.53 12.54
CA ALA A 126 -10.52 -23.01 11.18
C ALA A 126 -11.88 -22.55 10.67
N GLN A 127 -12.98 -23.15 11.15
CA GLN A 127 -14.33 -22.78 10.76
C GLN A 127 -14.75 -21.50 11.50
N ASP A 128 -14.58 -21.47 12.82
CA ASP A 128 -14.92 -20.30 13.64
C ASP A 128 -14.10 -19.06 13.22
N PHE A 129 -12.82 -19.23 12.87
CA PHE A 129 -11.99 -18.16 12.32
C PHE A 129 -12.58 -17.58 11.03
N ARG A 130 -13.05 -18.43 10.12
CA ARG A 130 -13.62 -17.99 8.84
C ARG A 130 -14.91 -17.21 9.06
N GLU A 131 -15.80 -17.73 9.90
CA GLU A 131 -17.06 -17.07 10.25
C GLU A 131 -16.77 -15.70 10.88
N SER A 132 -15.88 -15.65 11.88
CA SER A 132 -15.47 -14.38 12.50
C SER A 132 -14.89 -13.39 11.50
N TYR A 133 -14.06 -13.86 10.56
CA TYR A 133 -13.45 -13.02 9.52
C TYR A 133 -14.49 -12.49 8.54
N LEU A 134 -15.48 -13.29 8.15
CA LEU A 134 -16.57 -12.89 7.27
C LEU A 134 -17.50 -11.89 7.97
N ASP A 135 -17.86 -12.12 9.22
CA ASP A 135 -18.63 -11.18 10.05
C ASP A 135 -17.89 -9.84 10.16
N PHE A 136 -16.57 -9.89 10.35
CA PHE A 136 -15.73 -8.71 10.36
C PHE A 136 -15.79 -7.93 9.04
N LEU A 137 -15.64 -8.63 7.90
CA LEU A 137 -15.76 -8.03 6.57
C LEU A 137 -17.15 -7.43 6.33
N GLU A 138 -18.22 -8.17 6.65
CA GLU A 138 -19.60 -7.69 6.50
C GLU A 138 -19.83 -6.42 7.33
N SER A 139 -19.29 -6.37 8.55
CA SER A 139 -19.37 -5.19 9.42
C SER A 139 -18.64 -3.94 8.89
N LEU A 140 -17.75 -4.11 7.91
CA LEU A 140 -16.98 -3.05 7.26
C LEU A 140 -17.56 -2.66 5.90
N LEU A 141 -18.16 -3.64 5.22
CA LEU A 141 -18.61 -3.58 3.83
C LEU A 141 -20.14 -3.68 3.70
N SER A 142 -20.89 -3.37 4.77
CA SER A 142 -22.36 -3.49 4.80
C SER A 142 -23.08 -2.81 3.63
N ASP A 143 -22.53 -1.70 3.13
CA ASP A 143 -23.09 -0.93 2.00
C ASP A 143 -22.40 -1.25 0.66
N THR A 144 -21.70 -2.39 0.56
CA THR A 144 -20.88 -2.75 -0.61
C THR A 144 -21.30 -4.09 -1.21
N ASP A 145 -21.62 -4.08 -2.50
CA ASP A 145 -21.76 -5.30 -3.31
C ASP A 145 -20.39 -5.96 -3.48
N LEU A 146 -20.11 -7.01 -2.71
CA LEU A 146 -18.87 -7.78 -2.83
C LEU A 146 -18.68 -8.35 -4.24
N LEU A 147 -19.75 -8.74 -4.93
CA LEU A 147 -19.63 -9.25 -6.30
C LEU A 147 -19.13 -8.16 -7.25
N GLU A 148 -19.47 -6.90 -7.00
CA GLU A 148 -18.94 -5.76 -7.76
C GLU A 148 -17.44 -5.54 -7.51
N VAL A 149 -17.00 -5.68 -6.27
CA VAL A 149 -15.58 -5.58 -5.89
C VAL A 149 -14.76 -6.66 -6.61
N PHE A 150 -15.24 -7.90 -6.59
CA PHE A 150 -14.59 -9.02 -7.26
C PHE A 150 -14.61 -8.84 -8.78
N TRP A 151 -15.75 -8.40 -9.34
CA TRP A 151 -15.89 -8.12 -10.76
C TRP A 151 -14.82 -7.15 -11.28
N LYS A 152 -14.57 -6.05 -10.58
CA LYS A 152 -13.57 -5.06 -11.02
C LYS A 152 -12.15 -5.61 -11.05
N TYR A 153 -11.79 -6.45 -10.07
CA TYR A 153 -10.52 -7.17 -10.10
C TYR A 153 -10.42 -8.05 -11.36
N TYR A 154 -11.47 -8.83 -11.66
CA TYR A 154 -11.47 -9.72 -12.83
C TYR A 154 -11.49 -8.95 -14.16
N TYR A 155 -12.26 -7.87 -14.24
CA TYR A 155 -12.32 -7.00 -15.41
C TYR A 155 -10.92 -6.47 -15.78
N ASP A 156 -10.21 -5.88 -14.82
CA ASP A 156 -8.86 -5.35 -15.00
C ASP A 156 -7.86 -6.47 -15.37
N THR A 157 -7.96 -7.61 -14.71
CA THR A 157 -7.15 -8.80 -15.01
C THR A 157 -7.36 -9.31 -16.43
N LEU A 158 -8.61 -9.42 -16.89
CA LEU A 158 -8.97 -9.89 -18.21
C LEU A 158 -8.41 -8.96 -19.30
N ILE A 159 -8.56 -7.64 -19.14
CA ILE A 159 -7.98 -6.65 -20.05
C ILE A 159 -6.45 -6.78 -20.07
N TRP A 160 -5.83 -6.91 -18.90
CA TRP A 160 -4.37 -7.04 -18.80
C TRP A 160 -3.83 -8.27 -19.54
N GLU A 161 -4.53 -9.40 -19.45
CA GLU A 161 -4.19 -10.63 -20.18
C GLU A 161 -4.57 -10.58 -21.67
N GLY A 162 -5.13 -9.47 -22.16
CA GLY A 162 -5.53 -9.32 -23.56
C GLY A 162 -6.82 -10.07 -23.93
N ASN A 163 -7.62 -10.44 -22.93
CA ASN A 163 -8.91 -11.12 -23.09
C ASN A 163 -10.03 -10.11 -22.75
N PRO A 164 -10.40 -9.19 -23.65
CA PRO A 164 -11.37 -8.15 -23.33
C PRO A 164 -12.73 -8.74 -22.88
N PRO A 165 -13.41 -8.09 -21.94
CA PRO A 165 -14.59 -8.60 -21.23
C PRO A 165 -15.86 -8.75 -22.10
N GLU A 166 -15.78 -8.54 -23.41
CA GLU A 166 -16.83 -8.88 -24.38
C GLU A 166 -17.24 -10.37 -24.31
N ILE A 167 -16.39 -11.21 -23.70
CA ILE A 167 -16.58 -12.66 -23.52
C ILE A 167 -17.14 -13.01 -22.11
N TYR A 168 -17.07 -12.10 -21.12
CA TYR A 168 -17.45 -12.37 -19.72
C TYR A 168 -18.23 -11.18 -19.12
N SER A 169 -19.55 -11.28 -19.00
CA SER A 169 -20.35 -10.23 -18.35
C SER A 169 -20.28 -10.33 -16.81
N LYS A 170 -20.63 -9.23 -16.11
CA LYS A 170 -20.86 -9.26 -14.65
C LYS A 170 -21.83 -10.38 -14.29
N ASP A 171 -22.88 -10.60 -15.10
CA ASP A 171 -23.86 -11.67 -14.88
C ASP A 171 -23.23 -13.07 -14.97
N SER A 172 -22.30 -13.31 -15.90
CA SER A 172 -21.56 -14.56 -15.97
C SER A 172 -20.67 -14.77 -14.73
N LEU A 173 -20.06 -13.70 -14.21
CA LEU A 173 -19.30 -13.78 -12.96
C LEU A 173 -20.23 -14.11 -11.78
N VAL A 174 -21.38 -13.44 -11.69
CA VAL A 174 -22.39 -13.70 -10.65
C VAL A 174 -22.88 -15.14 -10.73
N GLN A 175 -23.08 -15.70 -11.93
CA GLN A 175 -23.45 -17.11 -12.10
C GLN A 175 -22.34 -18.09 -11.69
N ASN A 176 -21.06 -17.73 -11.92
CA ASN A 176 -19.91 -18.60 -11.62
C ASN A 176 -19.43 -18.50 -10.17
N ILE A 177 -19.56 -17.32 -9.55
CA ILE A 177 -19.21 -17.08 -8.14
C ILE A 177 -20.40 -17.45 -7.25
N GLY A 178 -21.62 -17.07 -7.64
CA GLY A 178 -22.86 -17.36 -6.92
C GLY A 178 -22.76 -17.03 -5.44
N ASP A 179 -23.36 -17.89 -4.62
CA ASP A 179 -23.32 -17.82 -3.16
C ASP A 179 -21.99 -18.32 -2.56
N GLU A 180 -20.97 -18.63 -3.39
CA GLU A 180 -19.71 -19.25 -2.95
C GLU A 180 -18.53 -18.25 -2.89
N ILE A 181 -18.80 -16.97 -2.60
CA ILE A 181 -17.79 -15.89 -2.51
C ILE A 181 -16.58 -16.29 -1.66
N GLU A 182 -16.82 -17.00 -0.56
CA GLU A 182 -15.78 -17.47 0.36
C GLU A 182 -14.70 -18.34 -0.31
N LYS A 183 -15.04 -19.10 -1.35
CA LYS A 183 -14.07 -19.95 -2.08
C LYS A 183 -13.03 -19.12 -2.84
N TYR A 184 -13.34 -17.85 -3.05
CA TYR A 184 -12.49 -16.90 -3.75
C TYR A 184 -11.74 -15.98 -2.78
N LEU A 185 -11.89 -16.18 -1.47
CA LEU A 185 -11.10 -15.50 -0.45
C LEU A 185 -9.97 -16.39 0.06
N ILE A 186 -8.76 -15.84 0.11
CA ILE A 186 -7.65 -16.46 0.84
C ILE A 186 -7.70 -15.97 2.28
N PHE A 187 -8.09 -16.88 3.16
CA PHE A 187 -8.01 -16.71 4.60
C PHE A 187 -6.58 -16.99 5.09
N ARG A 188 -6.06 -16.12 5.97
CA ARG A 188 -4.80 -16.39 6.68
C ARG A 188 -4.98 -17.58 7.62
N ARG A 189 -3.89 -18.27 7.97
CA ARG A 189 -3.95 -19.40 8.89
C ARG A 189 -4.17 -18.87 10.32
N PRO A 190 -5.10 -19.43 11.11
CA PRO A 190 -5.37 -18.97 12.48
C PRO A 190 -4.13 -18.94 13.39
N GLY A 191 -3.14 -19.82 13.15
CA GLY A 191 -1.88 -19.83 13.90
C GLY A 191 -0.88 -18.73 13.53
N GLN A 192 -1.19 -17.85 12.57
CA GLN A 192 -0.33 -16.76 12.10
C GLN A 192 -0.91 -15.40 12.49
N SER A 193 -1.04 -15.15 13.80
CA SER A 193 -1.64 -13.94 14.39
C SER A 193 -1.11 -12.63 13.76
N TYR A 194 0.21 -12.50 13.57
CA TYR A 194 0.81 -11.33 12.91
C TYR A 194 0.36 -11.15 11.46
N ASP A 195 0.27 -12.23 10.68
CA ASP A 195 -0.17 -12.15 9.29
C ASP A 195 -1.66 -11.80 9.18
N ILE A 196 -2.50 -12.31 10.10
CA ILE A 196 -3.91 -11.94 10.24
C ILE A 196 -4.00 -10.45 10.54
N HIS A 197 -3.28 -9.98 11.56
CA HIS A 197 -3.31 -8.60 12.00
C HIS A 197 -2.93 -7.62 10.88
N ARG A 198 -1.84 -7.91 10.17
CA ARG A 198 -1.40 -7.12 9.01
C ARG A 198 -2.45 -7.09 7.90
N ASP A 199 -3.10 -8.22 7.63
CA ASP A 199 -4.14 -8.33 6.60
C ASP A 199 -5.37 -7.48 6.95
N LEU A 200 -5.85 -7.57 8.20
CA LEU A 200 -6.96 -6.77 8.72
C LEU A 200 -6.66 -5.28 8.68
N ARG A 201 -5.44 -4.89 9.06
CA ARG A 201 -4.96 -3.51 9.00
C ARG A 201 -5.01 -2.97 7.57
N ASN A 202 -4.46 -3.71 6.61
CA ASN A 202 -4.53 -3.33 5.19
C ASN A 202 -5.98 -3.22 4.70
N ILE A 203 -6.88 -4.11 5.14
CA ILE A 203 -8.30 -4.05 4.77
C ILE A 203 -8.93 -2.76 5.27
N ILE A 204 -8.77 -2.40 6.54
CA ILE A 204 -9.38 -1.18 7.09
C ILE A 204 -8.81 0.10 6.45
N GLU A 205 -7.51 0.13 6.14
CA GLU A 205 -6.86 1.22 5.40
C GLU A 205 -7.54 1.41 4.04
N LEU A 206 -7.68 0.32 3.28
CA LEU A 206 -8.30 0.32 1.95
C LEU A 206 -9.79 0.66 2.02
N ILE A 207 -10.51 0.26 3.06
CA ILE A 207 -11.92 0.64 3.26
C ILE A 207 -12.07 2.15 3.42
N LEU A 208 -11.23 2.79 4.25
CA LEU A 208 -11.26 4.25 4.41
C LEU A 208 -10.88 4.97 3.11
N ILE A 209 -9.86 4.49 2.40
CA ILE A 209 -9.51 5.02 1.07
C ILE A 209 -10.67 4.88 0.08
N ARG A 210 -11.32 3.72 0.05
CA ARG A 210 -12.48 3.48 -0.81
C ARG A 210 -13.60 4.47 -0.51
N ARG A 211 -13.90 4.72 0.76
CA ARG A 211 -14.89 5.73 1.16
C ARG A 211 -14.49 7.13 0.68
N ALA A 212 -13.20 7.50 0.79
CA ALA A 212 -12.69 8.77 0.28
C ALA A 212 -12.88 8.90 -1.24
N VAL A 213 -12.48 7.87 -2.00
CA VAL A 213 -12.68 7.80 -3.45
C VAL A 213 -14.16 7.91 -3.81
N LEU A 214 -15.04 7.21 -3.11
CA LEU A 214 -16.48 7.21 -3.38
C LEU A 214 -17.22 8.46 -2.89
N SER A 215 -16.60 9.31 -2.07
CA SER A 215 -17.18 10.57 -1.61
C SER A 215 -17.36 11.62 -2.72
N ASP A 216 -18.06 12.71 -2.40
CA ASP A 216 -18.24 13.86 -3.29
C ASP A 216 -17.07 14.85 -3.26
N LEU A 217 -16.01 14.53 -2.51
CA LEU A 217 -14.80 15.35 -2.48
C LEU A 217 -14.13 15.33 -3.86
N LYS A 218 -13.69 16.50 -4.32
CA LYS A 218 -12.93 16.66 -5.57
C LYS A 218 -11.45 16.32 -5.37
N ILE A 219 -11.20 15.09 -4.93
CA ILE A 219 -9.86 14.57 -4.68
C ILE A 219 -9.13 14.46 -6.03
N LYS A 220 -7.92 15.02 -6.12
CA LYS A 220 -7.03 14.84 -7.26
C LYS A 220 -6.10 13.65 -7.06
N TYR A 221 -5.55 13.51 -5.85
CA TYR A 221 -4.60 12.46 -5.50
C TYR A 221 -5.08 11.63 -4.33
N VAL A 222 -4.91 10.32 -4.43
CA VAL A 222 -4.97 9.40 -3.28
C VAL A 222 -3.61 8.74 -3.16
N ILE A 223 -2.95 8.93 -2.02
CA ILE A 223 -1.61 8.39 -1.74
C ILE A 223 -1.72 7.23 -0.76
N LEU A 224 -1.28 6.04 -1.16
CA LEU A 224 -1.16 4.88 -0.29
C LEU A 224 0.28 4.77 0.25
N ASP A 225 0.47 4.51 1.55
CA ASP A 225 1.78 4.14 2.09
C ASP A 225 2.04 2.65 1.82
N GLY A 226 2.83 2.35 0.80
CA GLY A 226 3.04 0.98 0.36
C GLY A 226 3.20 0.86 -1.14
N SER A 227 2.68 -0.23 -1.70
CA SER A 227 2.85 -0.56 -3.12
C SER A 227 1.57 -1.12 -3.71
N LEU A 228 1.41 -1.03 -5.02
CA LEU A 228 0.28 -1.66 -5.73
C LEU A 228 0.54 -3.16 -6.00
N THR A 229 1.34 -3.81 -5.17
CA THR A 229 1.72 -5.23 -5.36
C THR A 229 0.55 -6.13 -4.99
N ILE A 230 0.17 -7.00 -5.93
CA ILE A 230 -0.74 -8.13 -5.70
C ILE A 230 0.13 -9.35 -5.39
N LEU A 231 -0.21 -10.10 -4.34
CA LEU A 231 0.70 -11.10 -3.76
C LEU A 231 1.00 -12.29 -4.67
N GLU A 232 0.12 -12.57 -5.63
CA GLU A 232 0.26 -13.69 -6.55
C GLU A 232 0.13 -13.22 -8.01
N PRO A 233 1.02 -13.68 -8.91
CA PRO A 233 0.90 -13.39 -10.34
C PRO A 233 -0.50 -13.76 -10.86
N ILE A 234 -1.03 -12.92 -11.73
CA ILE A 234 -2.33 -13.02 -12.41
C ILE A 234 -2.40 -14.23 -13.36
N ARG A 235 -1.26 -14.86 -13.63
CA ARG A 235 -1.16 -16.08 -14.43
C ARG A 235 -2.07 -17.17 -13.86
N GLY A 236 -2.96 -17.69 -14.71
CA GLY A 236 -3.87 -18.77 -14.32
C GLY A 236 -5.34 -18.38 -14.20
N VAL A 237 -5.76 -17.21 -14.74
CA VAL A 237 -7.18 -17.02 -15.08
C VAL A 237 -7.49 -17.92 -16.28
N GLU A 238 -7.54 -19.23 -16.02
CA GLU A 238 -7.90 -20.23 -16.99
C GLU A 238 -9.33 -19.94 -17.42
N LYS A 239 -9.50 -19.38 -18.62
CA LYS A 239 -10.80 -19.23 -19.28
C LYS A 239 -11.86 -18.57 -18.38
N GLY A 240 -11.50 -17.46 -17.73
CA GLY A 240 -12.43 -16.64 -16.94
C GLY A 240 -12.87 -17.25 -15.61
N LYS A 241 -12.13 -18.23 -15.08
CA LYS A 241 -12.38 -18.73 -13.72
C LYS A 241 -11.79 -17.77 -12.68
N PRO A 242 -12.60 -17.34 -11.70
CA PRO A 242 -12.13 -16.53 -10.59
C PRO A 242 -11.06 -17.29 -9.77
N ILE A 243 -9.91 -16.65 -9.51
CA ILE A 243 -8.85 -17.19 -8.63
C ILE A 243 -9.04 -16.60 -7.24
N ALA A 244 -8.84 -17.40 -6.19
CA ALA A 244 -8.86 -16.92 -4.82
C ALA A 244 -7.73 -15.92 -4.52
N ARG A 245 -8.05 -14.85 -3.80
CA ARG A 245 -7.10 -13.82 -3.36
C ARG A 245 -7.43 -13.32 -1.95
N PRO A 246 -6.47 -12.73 -1.22
CA PRO A 246 -6.80 -11.99 0.00
C PRO A 246 -7.76 -10.84 -0.31
N MET A 247 -8.65 -10.50 0.63
CA MET A 247 -9.63 -9.42 0.42
C MET A 247 -8.97 -8.07 0.09
N SER A 248 -7.78 -7.82 0.64
CA SER A 248 -7.00 -6.62 0.34
C SER A 248 -6.68 -6.45 -1.15
N ASP A 249 -6.42 -7.55 -1.88
CA ASP A 249 -6.07 -7.49 -3.30
C ASP A 249 -7.30 -7.09 -4.15
N TYR A 250 -8.47 -7.62 -3.79
CA TYR A 250 -9.73 -7.22 -4.42
C TYR A 250 -10.09 -5.76 -4.13
N LEU A 251 -9.99 -5.33 -2.86
CA LEU A 251 -10.26 -3.94 -2.46
C LEU A 251 -9.30 -2.97 -3.17
N LEU A 252 -8.01 -3.30 -3.24
CA LEU A 252 -7.02 -2.48 -3.92
C LEU A 252 -7.39 -2.25 -5.39
N ARG A 253 -7.82 -3.31 -6.10
CA ARG A 253 -8.26 -3.17 -7.50
C ARG A 253 -9.59 -2.46 -7.65
N ASP A 254 -10.55 -2.66 -6.75
CA ASP A 254 -11.79 -1.86 -6.73
C ASP A 254 -11.47 -0.37 -6.56
N ILE A 255 -10.55 -0.01 -5.66
CA ILE A 255 -10.10 1.37 -5.47
C ILE A 255 -9.42 1.92 -6.72
N CYS A 256 -8.52 1.16 -7.38
CA CYS A 256 -7.93 1.57 -8.66
C CYS A 256 -9.01 1.85 -9.70
N TYR A 257 -9.98 0.95 -9.84
CA TYR A 257 -11.08 1.07 -10.79
C TYR A 257 -11.93 2.32 -10.52
N GLN A 258 -12.39 2.48 -9.27
CA GLN A 258 -13.22 3.60 -8.86
C GLN A 258 -12.49 4.95 -8.97
N ALA A 259 -11.19 4.98 -8.65
CA ALA A 259 -10.36 6.16 -8.80
C ALA A 259 -10.31 6.60 -10.27
N ARG A 260 -10.15 5.66 -11.22
CA ARG A 260 -10.19 5.97 -12.66
C ARG A 260 -11.51 6.58 -13.09
N GLU A 261 -12.63 5.98 -12.71
CA GLU A 261 -13.97 6.47 -13.07
C GLU A 261 -14.21 7.90 -12.57
N LYS A 262 -13.59 8.27 -11.45
CA LYS A 262 -13.67 9.61 -10.87
C LYS A 262 -12.52 10.54 -11.25
N ASN A 263 -11.64 10.12 -12.16
CA ASN A 263 -10.44 10.86 -12.58
C ASN A 263 -9.53 11.26 -11.39
N ILE A 264 -9.40 10.36 -10.42
CA ILE A 264 -8.53 10.47 -9.25
C ILE A 264 -7.22 9.73 -9.56
N ILE A 265 -6.09 10.37 -9.24
CA ILE A 265 -4.77 9.78 -9.40
C ILE A 265 -4.43 8.97 -8.14
N LEU A 266 -4.59 7.66 -8.23
CA LEU A 266 -4.13 6.73 -7.20
C LEU A 266 -2.64 6.47 -7.36
N VAL A 267 -1.87 6.71 -6.30
CA VAL A 267 -0.43 6.49 -6.26
C VAL A 267 -0.04 5.78 -4.97
N ALA A 268 0.76 4.73 -5.06
CA ALA A 268 1.36 4.10 -3.89
C ALA A 268 2.83 4.52 -3.77
N VAL A 269 3.25 4.94 -2.57
CA VAL A 269 4.60 5.39 -2.30
C VAL A 269 5.21 4.50 -1.22
N SER A 270 6.34 3.88 -1.50
CA SER A 270 7.04 3.01 -0.55
C SER A 270 8.47 3.45 -0.32
N LYS A 271 8.83 3.59 0.96
CA LYS A 271 10.20 3.84 1.44
C LYS A 271 11.07 2.59 1.40
N VAL A 272 10.45 1.42 1.56
CA VAL A 272 11.13 0.12 1.70
C VAL A 272 10.62 -0.82 0.61
N HIS A 273 11.49 -1.11 -0.35
CA HIS A 273 11.12 -1.92 -1.51
C HIS A 273 12.25 -2.84 -1.94
N THR A 274 11.92 -3.83 -2.78
CA THR A 274 12.84 -4.88 -3.23
C THR A 274 13.38 -4.68 -4.63
N ILE A 275 13.19 -3.49 -5.24
CA ILE A 275 13.72 -3.15 -6.57
C ILE A 275 15.25 -3.23 -6.54
N PRO A 276 15.87 -4.16 -7.30
CA PRO A 276 17.32 -4.31 -7.37
C PRO A 276 17.99 -3.10 -8.03
N GLY A 277 19.29 -2.91 -7.74
CA GLY A 277 20.10 -1.86 -8.37
C GLY A 277 19.71 -0.42 -8.03
N THR A 278 18.85 -0.20 -7.03
CA THR A 278 18.33 1.12 -6.67
C THR A 278 19.43 2.13 -6.35
N LEU A 279 20.47 1.74 -5.61
CA LEU A 279 21.60 2.62 -5.29
C LEU A 279 22.44 2.95 -6.53
N GLN A 280 22.61 1.97 -7.43
CA GLN A 280 23.32 2.14 -8.69
C GLN A 280 22.57 3.10 -9.63
N ILE A 281 21.23 2.98 -9.71
CA ILE A 281 20.38 3.91 -10.47
C ILE A 281 20.46 5.33 -9.86
N ALA A 282 20.45 5.46 -8.54
CA ALA A 282 20.63 6.76 -7.89
C ALA A 282 22.03 7.36 -8.12
N GLY A 283 23.07 6.53 -8.14
CA GLY A 283 24.43 6.93 -8.49
C GLY A 283 24.55 7.36 -9.96
N LEU A 284 23.86 6.67 -10.86
CA LEU A 284 23.74 7.03 -12.27
C LEU A 284 23.02 8.37 -12.45
N ALA A 285 21.89 8.58 -11.79
CA ALA A 285 21.19 9.87 -11.81
C ALA A 285 22.12 10.99 -11.31
N SER A 286 22.86 10.75 -10.23
CA SER A 286 23.81 11.71 -9.68
C SER A 286 24.96 12.05 -10.64
N SER A 287 25.47 11.06 -11.39
CA SER A 287 26.53 11.29 -12.39
C SER A 287 26.03 12.08 -13.61
N MET A 288 24.73 12.05 -13.86
CA MET A 288 24.03 12.89 -14.84
C MET A 288 23.69 14.29 -14.30
N GLY A 289 24.07 14.61 -13.06
CA GLY A 289 23.79 15.89 -12.41
C GLY A 289 22.47 15.94 -11.62
N ALA A 290 21.70 14.85 -11.58
CA ALA A 290 20.40 14.75 -10.92
C ALA A 290 20.55 14.12 -9.51
N LYS A 291 20.99 14.92 -8.53
CA LYS A 291 21.17 14.45 -7.14
C LYS A 291 19.83 14.33 -6.40
N ASP A 292 18.91 15.23 -6.71
CA ASP A 292 17.52 15.31 -6.28
C ASP A 292 16.61 15.49 -7.50
N HIS A 293 15.29 15.52 -7.25
CA HIS A 293 14.24 15.78 -8.24
C HIS A 293 14.38 14.95 -9.52
N TRP A 294 14.43 13.63 -9.35
CA TRP A 294 14.45 12.72 -10.47
C TRP A 294 13.54 11.53 -10.26
N PHE A 295 13.13 10.94 -11.39
CA PHE A 295 12.46 9.66 -11.43
C PHE A 295 13.04 8.78 -12.55
N CYS A 296 12.89 7.47 -12.40
CA CYS A 296 13.30 6.46 -13.38
C CYS A 296 12.17 5.44 -13.50
N ARG A 297 11.53 5.38 -14.67
CA ARG A 297 10.50 4.37 -14.96
C ARG A 297 11.14 2.99 -15.00
N ILE A 298 10.54 2.01 -14.31
CA ILE A 298 10.97 0.62 -14.33
C ILE A 298 10.07 -0.14 -15.30
N PRO A 299 10.55 -0.46 -16.52
CA PRO A 299 9.72 -1.06 -17.55
C PRO A 299 9.34 -2.50 -17.19
N GLY A 300 8.09 -2.85 -17.48
CA GLY A 300 7.54 -4.17 -17.26
C GLY A 300 7.70 -5.12 -18.44
N HIS A 301 7.44 -6.40 -18.19
CA HIS A 301 7.55 -7.45 -19.22
C HIS A 301 6.51 -7.31 -20.35
N LYS A 302 5.39 -6.59 -20.12
CA LYS A 302 4.38 -6.28 -21.15
C LYS A 302 4.63 -4.94 -21.85
N ASP A 303 5.64 -4.17 -21.46
CA ASP A 303 5.99 -2.93 -22.16
C ASP A 303 6.67 -3.25 -23.50
N LYS A 304 6.42 -2.41 -24.52
CA LYS A 304 7.00 -2.58 -25.87
C LYS A 304 8.52 -2.61 -25.87
N ASP A 305 9.13 -1.88 -24.94
CA ASP A 305 10.58 -1.78 -24.82
C ASP A 305 11.20 -2.97 -24.05
N GLY A 306 10.36 -3.88 -23.51
CA GLY A 306 10.76 -5.04 -22.72
C GLY A 306 11.25 -4.72 -21.30
N GLU A 307 11.39 -5.74 -20.46
CA GLU A 307 11.91 -5.60 -19.08
C GLU A 307 13.43 -5.37 -19.04
N LEU A 308 13.93 -4.86 -17.92
CA LEU A 308 15.37 -4.69 -17.66
C LEU A 308 16.01 -6.05 -17.30
N ASN A 309 17.27 -6.27 -17.69
CA ASN A 309 18.01 -7.45 -17.25
C ASN A 309 18.08 -7.57 -15.72
N LEU A 310 18.19 -6.42 -15.05
CA LEU A 310 18.18 -6.27 -13.61
C LEU A 310 16.88 -6.78 -12.94
N THR A 311 15.74 -6.68 -13.62
CA THR A 311 14.43 -7.11 -13.08
C THR A 311 13.98 -8.49 -13.56
N LYS A 312 14.55 -9.05 -14.65
CA LYS A 312 14.24 -10.40 -15.16
C LYS A 312 14.16 -11.52 -14.10
N PRO A 313 15.07 -11.59 -13.11
CA PRO A 313 15.01 -12.64 -12.09
C PRO A 313 13.84 -12.46 -11.09
N ARG A 314 13.20 -11.29 -11.08
CA ARG A 314 12.20 -10.84 -10.11
C ARG A 314 10.93 -10.42 -10.87
N ARG A 315 10.22 -11.39 -11.43
CA ARG A 315 9.06 -11.20 -12.32
C ARG A 315 7.89 -10.41 -11.73
N TYR A 316 7.87 -10.20 -10.42
CA TYR A 316 6.90 -9.36 -9.70
C TYR A 316 7.28 -7.86 -9.71
N ILE A 317 8.37 -7.49 -10.37
CA ILE A 317 8.86 -6.11 -10.51
C ILE A 317 8.89 -5.73 -12.00
N PRO A 318 8.14 -4.69 -12.41
CA PRO A 318 7.07 -4.03 -11.65
C PRO A 318 5.91 -5.00 -11.37
N PRO A 319 5.03 -4.72 -10.39
CA PRO A 319 3.81 -5.51 -10.21
C PRO A 319 2.96 -5.50 -11.46
N GLU A 320 2.22 -6.58 -11.66
CA GLU A 320 1.18 -6.61 -12.66
C GLU A 320 0.08 -5.59 -12.33
N LEU A 321 -0.51 -5.00 -13.36
CA LEU A 321 -1.51 -3.91 -13.25
C LEU A 321 -1.00 -2.59 -12.65
N ALA A 322 0.32 -2.43 -12.49
CA ALA A 322 0.94 -1.19 -12.05
C ALA A 322 2.01 -0.69 -13.04
N THR A 323 2.27 0.62 -13.01
CA THR A 323 3.47 1.22 -13.59
C THR A 323 4.35 1.75 -12.47
N THR A 324 5.58 1.26 -12.39
CA THR A 324 6.49 1.55 -11.29
C THR A 324 7.59 2.52 -11.70
N TYR A 325 7.93 3.41 -10.78
CA TYR A 325 9.05 4.32 -10.84
C TYR A 325 9.93 4.15 -9.60
N LEU A 326 11.22 4.37 -9.77
CA LEU A 326 12.09 4.82 -8.68
C LEU A 326 12.14 6.34 -8.71
N ALA A 327 12.03 7.00 -7.56
CA ALA A 327 12.05 8.45 -7.50
C ALA A 327 12.77 8.98 -6.27
N ARG A 328 13.35 10.17 -6.40
CA ARG A 328 13.97 10.89 -5.29
C ARG A 328 13.64 12.37 -5.39
N PHE A 329 12.95 12.87 -4.36
CA PHE A 329 12.58 14.28 -4.21
C PHE A 329 13.63 15.09 -3.45
N TYR A 330 14.43 14.43 -2.61
CA TYR A 330 15.48 15.07 -1.83
C TYR A 330 16.66 14.13 -1.59
N HIS A 331 17.90 14.65 -1.66
CA HIS A 331 19.12 13.84 -1.66
C HIS A 331 19.41 13.12 -0.32
N LEU A 332 18.89 13.63 0.81
CA LEU A 332 19.02 12.95 2.11
C LEU A 332 17.96 11.88 2.34
N MET A 333 16.98 11.74 1.45
CA MET A 333 15.94 10.72 1.55
C MET A 333 16.32 9.45 0.78
N PRO A 334 15.78 8.28 1.21
CA PRO A 334 15.88 7.07 0.41
C PRO A 334 15.26 7.30 -0.97
N VAL A 335 15.63 6.43 -1.93
CA VAL A 335 14.89 6.35 -3.18
C VAL A 335 13.55 5.70 -2.86
N PHE A 336 12.46 6.31 -3.31
CA PHE A 336 11.13 5.76 -3.16
C PHE A 336 10.78 4.90 -4.35
N ARG A 337 10.01 3.85 -4.11
CA ARG A 337 9.22 3.19 -5.14
C ARG A 337 7.87 3.88 -5.23
N ILE A 338 7.47 4.24 -6.45
CA ILE A 338 6.20 4.89 -6.73
C ILE A 338 5.46 4.07 -7.77
N ASP A 339 4.29 3.56 -7.42
CA ASP A 339 3.43 2.78 -8.31
C ASP A 339 2.18 3.58 -8.66
N PHE A 340 1.84 3.62 -9.95
CA PHE A 340 0.55 4.11 -10.46
C PHE A 340 -0.28 2.94 -11.00
N ASP A 341 -1.60 3.07 -10.97
CA ASP A 341 -2.45 2.12 -11.70
C ASP A 341 -2.13 2.14 -13.20
N TYR A 342 -1.88 0.97 -13.78
CA TYR A 342 -1.44 0.85 -15.18
C TYR A 342 -2.48 1.42 -16.16
N PHE A 343 -3.78 1.16 -15.93
CA PHE A 343 -4.81 1.61 -16.86
C PHE A 343 -4.95 3.12 -16.84
N TRP A 344 -4.95 3.73 -15.65
CA TRP A 344 -4.92 5.18 -15.51
C TRP A 344 -3.69 5.76 -16.20
N TRP A 345 -2.50 5.22 -15.92
CA TRP A 345 -1.24 5.70 -16.47
C TRP A 345 -1.21 5.59 -18.01
N SER A 346 -1.67 4.46 -18.54
CA SER A 346 -1.71 4.23 -19.99
C SER A 346 -2.70 5.14 -20.72
N GLN A 347 -3.75 5.61 -20.06
CA GLN A 347 -4.73 6.53 -20.64
C GLN A 347 -4.29 7.99 -20.56
N ASN A 348 -3.62 8.39 -19.46
CA ASN A 348 -3.38 9.80 -19.13
C ASN A 348 -1.93 10.25 -19.35
N ILE A 349 -0.96 9.33 -19.26
CA ILE A 349 0.46 9.66 -19.32
C ILE A 349 1.09 9.14 -20.60
N ARG A 350 0.85 7.86 -20.94
CA ARG A 350 1.43 7.21 -22.12
C ARG A 350 1.07 7.99 -23.38
N ASN A 351 2.08 8.26 -24.21
CA ASN A 351 1.89 8.94 -25.48
C ASN A 351 2.72 8.28 -26.58
N ALA A 352 2.30 8.43 -27.83
CA ALA A 352 3.10 8.00 -28.97
C ALA A 352 4.34 8.89 -29.16
N ASP A 353 4.26 10.16 -28.75
CA ASP A 353 5.39 11.08 -28.66
C ASP A 353 6.10 10.92 -27.29
N PRO A 354 7.35 10.41 -27.25
CA PRO A 354 8.10 10.27 -26.02
C PRO A 354 8.35 11.59 -25.27
N ALA A 355 8.43 12.72 -25.99
CA ALA A 355 8.63 14.02 -25.36
C ALA A 355 7.39 14.45 -24.57
N LEU A 356 6.20 14.28 -25.17
CA LEU A 356 4.93 14.59 -24.51
C LEU A 356 4.65 13.62 -23.35
N GLN A 357 4.96 12.32 -23.49
CA GLN A 357 4.88 11.38 -22.37
C GLN A 357 5.76 11.86 -21.21
N ARG A 358 7.02 12.21 -21.48
CA ARG A 358 7.94 12.72 -20.44
C ARG A 358 7.43 14.01 -19.80
N GLU A 359 6.84 14.92 -20.56
CA GLU A 359 6.22 16.14 -20.01
C GLU A 359 5.07 15.80 -19.05
N ASN A 360 4.22 14.83 -19.40
CA ASN A 360 3.13 14.37 -18.54
C ASN A 360 3.65 13.68 -17.26
N GLU A 361 4.70 12.86 -17.38
CA GLU A 361 5.40 12.28 -16.23
C GLU A 361 5.97 13.39 -15.33
N ILE A 362 6.64 14.39 -15.90
CA ILE A 362 7.19 15.52 -15.12
C ILE A 362 6.10 16.23 -14.33
N LYS A 363 4.95 16.53 -14.93
CA LYS A 363 3.84 17.23 -14.25
C LYS A 363 3.37 16.48 -13.00
N ILE A 364 3.20 15.16 -13.08
CA ILE A 364 2.77 14.38 -11.91
C ILE A 364 3.86 14.32 -10.84
N PHE A 365 5.14 14.21 -11.23
CA PHE A 365 6.24 14.19 -10.27
C PHE A 365 6.48 15.54 -9.62
N GLN A 366 6.20 16.66 -10.30
CA GLN A 366 6.21 17.99 -9.69
C GLN A 366 5.13 18.14 -8.61
N ASP A 367 3.93 17.60 -8.84
CA ASP A 367 2.86 17.62 -7.83
C ASP A 367 3.20 16.73 -6.62
N LEU A 368 3.79 15.54 -6.85
CA LEU A 368 4.29 14.68 -5.77
C LEU A 368 5.44 15.34 -4.99
N ASP A 369 6.37 15.99 -5.70
CA ASP A 369 7.48 16.72 -5.11
C ASP A 369 6.99 17.91 -4.27
N PHE A 370 5.98 18.65 -4.73
CA PHE A 370 5.35 19.72 -3.94
C PHE A 370 4.85 19.20 -2.58
N MET A 371 4.17 18.05 -2.57
CA MET A 371 3.70 17.42 -1.33
C MET A 371 4.85 16.89 -0.45
N ALA A 372 6.02 16.65 -1.01
CA ALA A 372 7.19 16.09 -0.31
C ALA A 372 8.19 17.14 0.17
N HIS A 373 8.38 18.23 -0.58
CA HIS A 373 9.44 19.23 -0.39
C HIS A 373 8.90 20.49 0.28
N GLU A 374 7.76 21.03 -0.17
CA GLU A 374 7.26 22.31 0.32
C GLU A 374 6.38 22.17 1.57
N ALA A 375 5.90 20.96 1.86
CA ALA A 375 5.08 20.66 3.04
C ALA A 375 5.88 20.30 4.33
N ARG A 376 7.20 20.53 4.38
CA ARG A 376 8.06 20.37 5.58
C ARG A 376 8.21 18.94 6.14
N TYR A 377 7.96 17.90 5.35
CA TYR A 377 8.16 16.50 5.74
C TYR A 377 9.43 15.85 5.16
N TYR A 378 10.52 16.63 5.10
CA TYR A 378 11.88 16.19 4.80
C TYR A 378 12.04 15.38 3.49
N GLY A 379 11.20 15.57 2.48
CA GLY A 379 11.30 14.87 1.19
C GLY A 379 10.45 13.60 1.05
N TYR A 380 9.51 13.35 1.97
CA TYR A 380 8.43 12.36 1.82
C TYR A 380 7.07 13.07 1.75
N PRO A 381 6.11 12.63 0.90
CA PRO A 381 4.81 13.26 0.81
C PRO A 381 4.14 13.41 2.20
N CYS A 382 3.70 14.61 2.52
CA CYS A 382 3.11 14.90 3.84
C CYS A 382 1.78 14.17 4.13
N PRO A 383 0.88 13.86 3.15
CA PRO A 383 -0.42 13.28 3.50
C PRO A 383 -0.31 11.91 4.20
N PRO A 384 0.46 10.92 3.68
CA PRO A 384 0.69 9.68 4.41
C PRO A 384 1.41 9.88 5.74
N ALA A 385 2.28 10.88 5.84
CA ALA A 385 3.03 11.14 7.06
C ALA A 385 2.14 11.67 8.19
N PHE A 386 1.13 12.47 7.86
CA PHE A 386 0.09 12.88 8.80
C PHE A 386 -0.87 11.75 9.15
N ALA A 387 -1.28 10.94 8.16
CA ALA A 387 -2.11 9.77 8.41
C ALA A 387 -1.42 8.81 9.41
N HIS A 388 -0.13 8.54 9.20
CA HIS A 388 0.70 7.76 10.13
C HIS A 388 0.70 8.36 11.53
N LYS A 389 0.95 9.66 11.64
CA LYS A 389 0.98 10.34 12.94
C LYS A 389 -0.37 10.24 13.67
N ASP A 390 -1.48 10.30 12.95
CA ASP A 390 -2.83 10.30 13.52
C ASP A 390 -3.32 8.90 13.92
N CYS A 391 -2.73 7.81 13.39
CA CYS A 391 -3.10 6.43 13.76
C CYS A 391 -2.06 5.70 14.64
N VAL A 392 -0.84 6.22 14.82
CA VAL A 392 0.18 5.52 15.62
C VAL A 392 -0.31 5.27 17.05
N ILE A 393 -0.44 3.99 17.41
CA ILE A 393 -0.70 3.55 18.78
C ILE A 393 0.66 3.39 19.49
N THR A 394 0.96 4.28 20.42
CA THR A 394 2.23 4.20 21.17
C THR A 394 2.20 3.05 22.16
N TRP A 395 3.37 2.65 22.65
CA TRP A 395 3.48 1.60 23.67
C TRP A 395 2.59 1.86 24.89
N ASP A 396 2.56 3.10 25.38
CA ASP A 396 1.74 3.47 26.55
C ASP A 396 0.25 3.37 26.24
N ASP A 397 -0.18 3.76 25.03
CA ASP A 397 -1.56 3.59 24.57
C ASP A 397 -1.96 2.11 24.51
N GLN A 398 -1.05 1.23 24.08
CA GLN A 398 -1.30 -0.22 24.06
C GLN A 398 -1.56 -0.76 25.46
N LEU A 399 -0.77 -0.32 26.44
CA LEU A 399 -0.94 -0.73 27.83
C LEU A 399 -2.28 -0.25 28.41
N ILE A 400 -2.69 0.98 28.10
CA ILE A 400 -3.98 1.54 28.54
C ILE A 400 -5.14 0.79 27.89
N ALA A 401 -5.07 0.53 26.58
CA ALA A 401 -6.08 -0.22 25.86
C ALA A 401 -6.25 -1.64 26.41
N ALA A 402 -5.13 -2.31 26.70
CA ALA A 402 -5.11 -3.64 27.30
C ALA A 402 -5.77 -3.67 28.69
N ASP A 403 -5.45 -2.71 29.57
CA ASP A 403 -6.09 -2.59 30.89
C ASP A 403 -7.60 -2.38 30.74
N ARG A 404 -8.01 -1.52 29.80
CA ARG A 404 -9.42 -1.22 29.56
C ARG A 404 -10.20 -2.43 29.05
N VAL A 405 -9.60 -3.26 28.19
CA VAL A 405 -10.22 -4.50 27.69
C VAL A 405 -10.43 -5.51 28.82
N VAL A 406 -9.48 -5.63 29.75
CA VAL A 406 -9.63 -6.48 30.93
C VAL A 406 -10.78 -5.99 31.83
N GLU A 407 -10.91 -4.69 32.06
CA GLU A 407 -12.04 -4.12 32.82
C GLU A 407 -13.39 -4.40 32.16
N ILE A 408 -13.47 -4.24 30.84
CA ILE A 408 -14.68 -4.55 30.06
C ILE A 408 -15.02 -6.03 30.20
N GLY A 409 -14.04 -6.93 30.00
CA GLY A 409 -14.24 -8.38 30.15
C GLY A 409 -14.76 -8.76 31.54
N LYS A 410 -14.20 -8.17 32.61
CA LYS A 410 -14.69 -8.36 33.99
C LYS A 410 -16.14 -7.89 34.15
N SER A 411 -16.48 -6.73 33.59
CA SER A 411 -17.84 -6.19 33.67
C SER A 411 -18.88 -7.05 32.96
N LEU A 412 -18.45 -7.84 31.95
CA LEU A 412 -19.25 -8.82 31.23
C LEU A 412 -19.31 -10.19 31.95
N GLY A 413 -18.64 -10.35 33.09
CA GLY A 413 -18.63 -11.57 33.87
C GLY A 413 -17.59 -12.62 33.44
N LEU A 414 -16.63 -12.25 32.58
CA LEU A 414 -15.53 -13.15 32.20
C LEU A 414 -14.61 -13.43 33.39
N ASN A 415 -14.06 -14.64 33.44
CA ASN A 415 -13.14 -15.03 34.50
C ASN A 415 -11.83 -14.23 34.41
N GLU A 416 -11.58 -13.37 35.40
CA GLU A 416 -10.37 -12.53 35.47
C GLU A 416 -9.07 -13.33 35.35
N ARG A 417 -9.02 -14.56 35.85
CA ARG A 417 -7.81 -15.39 35.77
C ARG A 417 -7.51 -15.87 34.36
N ALA A 418 -8.53 -15.95 33.51
CA ALA A 418 -8.41 -16.36 32.11
C ALA A 418 -8.16 -15.17 31.16
N LEU A 419 -8.34 -13.92 31.62
CA LEU A 419 -7.99 -12.72 30.86
C LEU A 419 -6.48 -12.45 30.95
N ILE A 420 -5.78 -12.62 29.84
CA ILE A 420 -4.34 -12.36 29.71
C ILE A 420 -4.15 -11.11 28.84
N SER A 421 -3.37 -10.15 29.34
CA SER A 421 -3.03 -8.90 28.64
C SER A 421 -1.55 -8.88 28.23
N PRO A 422 -1.16 -8.07 27.22
CA PRO A 422 0.23 -7.81 26.83
C PRO A 422 1.23 -7.66 27.98
N ARG A 423 0.82 -7.01 29.08
CA ARG A 423 1.69 -6.81 30.26
C ARG A 423 2.17 -8.13 30.86
N ARG A 424 1.30 -9.15 30.93
CA ARG A 424 1.68 -10.42 31.55
C ARG A 424 2.71 -11.18 30.72
N TYR A 425 2.73 -11.01 29.39
CA TYR A 425 3.76 -11.62 28.53
C TYR A 425 5.16 -11.04 28.67
N ILE A 426 5.30 -9.89 29.35
CA ILE A 426 6.55 -9.12 29.43
C ILE A 426 7.17 -9.18 30.81
N PHE A 427 6.34 -9.34 31.84
CA PHE A 427 6.76 -9.36 33.24
C PHE A 427 6.72 -10.76 33.89
N GLU A 428 6.25 -11.77 33.16
CA GLU A 428 6.39 -13.20 33.48
C GLU A 428 7.32 -13.87 32.46
#